data_AF-A0A800D8W1-F1
#
_entry.id   AF-A0A800D8W1-F1
#
_cell.length_a   1.000
_cell.length_b   1.000
_cell.length_c   1.000
_cell.angle_alpha   90.00
_cell.angle_beta   90.00
_cell.angle_gamma   90.00
#
_symmetry.space_group_name_H-M   'P 1'
#
loop_
_entity.id
_entity.type
_entity.pdbx_description
1 polymer ?
#
loop_
_entity_poly.entity_id
_entity_poly.type
_entity_poly.pdbx_seq_one_letter_code
_entity_poly.pdbx_strand_id
1 'polypeptide(L)'
;MRDRLLGRQSRDIDFVVQADAAALAREMADWLGGSFVLLNDVHGTGRIVLRDASGERVFLDFTWLRGGDLVADLGLRDFTINAIAVDIA
;
A
#
# COMPACT_ATOMS: atom_id res chain seq x y z
N MET A 1 -6.61 -6.87 -0.39
CA MET A 1 -7.15 -8.18 0.07
C MET A 1 -8.52 -8.54 -0.48
N ARG A 2 -9.53 -7.65 -0.37
CA ARG A 2 -10.88 -7.85 -0.92
C ARG A 2 -10.90 -8.53 -2.29
N ASP A 3 -10.24 -7.91 -3.28
CA ASP A 3 -10.32 -8.36 -4.67
C ASP A 3 -9.69 -9.75 -4.84
N ARG A 4 -8.61 -10.03 -4.12
CA ARG A 4 -7.97 -11.36 -4.06
C ARG A 4 -8.91 -12.44 -3.51
N LEU A 5 -9.67 -12.14 -2.46
CA LEU A 5 -10.66 -13.06 -1.88
C LEU A 5 -11.87 -13.30 -2.79
N LEU A 6 -12.19 -12.32 -3.65
CA LEU A 6 -13.23 -12.44 -4.67
C LEU A 6 -12.73 -13.07 -5.99
N GLY A 7 -11.47 -13.52 -6.05
CA GLY A 7 -10.88 -14.11 -7.25
C GLY A 7 -10.60 -13.11 -8.38
N ARG A 8 -10.46 -11.82 -8.05
CA ARG A 8 -10.19 -10.73 -9.00
C ARG A 8 -8.72 -10.30 -8.92
N GLN A 9 -8.16 -9.88 -10.05
CA GLN A 9 -6.85 -9.25 -10.09
C GLN A 9 -6.98 -7.78 -9.65
N SER A 10 -6.10 -7.33 -8.75
CA SER A 10 -5.94 -5.92 -8.43
C SER A 10 -4.60 -5.42 -8.96
N ARG A 11 -4.56 -4.18 -9.42
CA ARG A 11 -3.34 -3.45 -9.77
C ARG A 11 -3.05 -2.31 -8.80
N ASP A 12 -3.88 -2.15 -7.78
CA ASP A 12 -3.66 -1.25 -6.66
C ASP A 12 -3.45 -2.12 -5.40
N ILE A 13 -2.27 -2.01 -4.79
CA ILE A 13 -1.83 -2.82 -3.68
C ILE A 13 -1.42 -1.91 -2.53
N ASP A 14 -2.17 -1.98 -1.43
CA ASP A 14 -1.89 -1.22 -0.21
C ASP A 14 -1.02 -2.01 0.76
N PHE A 15 0.03 -1.35 1.26
CA PHE A 15 0.89 -1.78 2.34
C PHE A 15 0.70 -0.86 3.55
N VAL A 16 0.63 -1.49 4.72
CA VAL A 16 0.67 -0.81 6.01
C VAL A 16 2.00 -1.19 6.66
N VAL A 17 2.78 -0.20 7.09
CA VAL A 17 4.11 -0.41 7.67
C VAL A 17 4.26 0.30 9.00
N GLN A 18 5.13 -0.20 9.87
CA GLN A 18 5.41 0.40 11.19
C GLN A 18 6.52 1.48 11.17
N ALA A 19 7.08 1.77 9.99
CA ALA A 19 8.14 2.75 9.77
C ALA A 19 7.64 3.95 8.93
N ASP A 20 8.54 4.86 8.59
CA ASP A 20 8.26 5.95 7.65
C ASP A 20 7.90 5.38 6.26
N ALA A 21 6.60 5.41 5.97
CA ALA A 21 6.06 4.83 4.75
C ALA A 21 6.49 5.57 3.48
N ALA A 22 6.72 6.89 3.56
CA ALA A 22 7.16 7.67 2.41
C ALA A 22 8.64 7.39 2.09
N ALA A 23 9.49 7.32 3.12
CA ALA A 23 10.88 6.94 2.96
C ALA A 23 11.02 5.52 2.39
N LEU A 24 10.28 4.55 2.95
CA LEU A 24 10.29 3.18 2.45
C LEU A 24 9.79 3.08 1.00
N ALA A 25 8.69 3.76 0.67
CA ALA A 25 8.19 3.78 -0.71
C ALA A 25 9.19 4.40 -1.69
N ARG A 26 9.99 5.39 -1.26
CA ARG A 26 11.05 5.96 -2.08
C ARG A 26 12.14 4.92 -2.35
N GLU A 27 12.68 4.30 -1.31
CA GLU A 27 13.73 3.27 -1.44
C GLU A 27 13.26 2.10 -2.31
N MET A 28 12.03 1.65 -2.10
CA MET A 28 11.41 0.58 -2.89
C MET A 28 11.19 0.99 -4.35
N ALA A 29 10.82 2.25 -4.63
CA ALA A 29 10.69 2.74 -6.00
C ALA A 29 12.04 2.70 -6.73
N ASP A 30 13.10 3.14 -6.07
CA ASP A 30 14.46 3.13 -6.63
C ASP A 30 14.92 1.68 -6.89
N TRP A 31 14.65 0.75 -5.96
CA TRP A 31 14.98 -0.68 -6.12
C TRP A 31 14.18 -1.36 -7.24
N LEU A 32 12.89 -1.04 -7.37
CA LEU A 32 11.98 -1.63 -8.36
C LEU A 32 12.07 -0.96 -9.75
N GLY A 33 12.81 0.14 -9.89
CA GLY A 33 12.82 0.96 -11.11
C GLY A 33 11.48 1.66 -11.38
N GLY A 34 10.71 1.94 -10.32
CA GLY A 34 9.43 2.64 -10.36
C GLY A 34 9.54 4.15 -10.19
N SER A 35 8.41 4.84 -10.32
CA SER A 35 8.30 6.27 -9.99
C SER A 35 7.65 6.47 -8.63
N PHE A 36 8.29 7.22 -7.74
CA PHE A 36 7.74 7.60 -6.45
C PHE A 36 6.87 8.86 -6.54
N VAL A 37 5.72 8.85 -5.86
CA VAL A 37 4.83 10.00 -5.68
C VAL A 37 4.46 10.11 -4.20
N LEU A 38 4.66 11.28 -3.60
CA LEU A 38 4.14 11.56 -2.26
C LEU A 38 2.66 11.97 -2.38
N LEU A 39 1.76 11.20 -1.78
CA LEU A 39 0.30 11.44 -1.85
C LEU A 39 -0.22 12.27 -0.69
N ASN A 40 0.34 12.08 0.50
CA ASN A 40 -0.08 12.79 1.70
C ASN A 40 1.15 13.03 2.60
N ASP A 41 1.48 14.30 2.79
CA ASP A 41 2.58 14.77 3.63
C ASP A 41 2.26 14.67 5.13
N VAL A 42 1.00 14.83 5.53
CA VAL A 42 0.56 14.75 6.93
C VAL A 42 0.58 13.33 7.47
N HIS A 43 0.22 12.33 6.65
CA HIS A 43 0.16 10.92 7.06
C HIS A 43 1.26 10.04 6.45
N GLY A 44 2.20 10.63 5.71
CA GLY A 44 3.34 9.93 5.13
C GLY A 44 2.98 8.89 4.07
N THR A 45 1.93 9.11 3.27
CA THR A 45 1.52 8.14 2.24
C THR A 45 2.39 8.28 0.99
N GLY A 46 3.16 7.25 0.66
CA GLY A 46 3.96 7.15 -0.56
C GLY A 46 3.35 6.18 -1.56
N ARG A 47 3.34 6.53 -2.84
CA ARG A 47 2.89 5.68 -3.94
C ARG A 47 4.04 5.37 -4.89
N ILE A 48 4.18 4.11 -5.27
CA ILE A 48 5.07 3.66 -6.34
C ILE A 48 4.21 3.37 -7.56
N VAL A 49 4.61 3.92 -8.71
CA VAL A 49 4.02 3.61 -10.01
C VAL A 49 4.99 2.73 -10.78
N LEU A 50 4.58 1.48 -11.01
CA LEU A 50 5.30 0.49 -11.81
C LEU A 50 4.58 0.24 -13.13
N ARG A 51 5.26 -0.43 -14.05
CA ARG A 51 4.65 -1.03 -15.24
C ARG A 51 4.91 -2.53 -15.23
N ASP A 52 3.87 -3.33 -15.46
CA ASP A 52 4.02 -4.77 -15.60
C ASP A 52 4.53 -5.15 -17.00
N ALA A 53 4.69 -6.44 -17.25
CA ALA A 53 5.17 -6.97 -18.53
C ALA A 53 4.26 -6.63 -19.73
N SER A 54 2.98 -6.33 -19.50
CA SER A 54 2.04 -5.89 -20.52
C SER A 54 2.08 -4.37 -20.76
N GLY A 55 2.87 -3.64 -19.98
CA GLY A 55 2.98 -2.18 -20.02
C GLY A 55 1.91 -1.45 -19.21
N GLU A 56 1.00 -2.17 -18.56
CA GLU A 56 -0.06 -1.62 -17.73
C GLU A 56 0.50 -1.15 -16.38
N ARG A 57 -0.13 -0.11 -15.80
CA ARG A 57 0.32 0.45 -14.53
C ARG A 57 -0.09 -0.42 -13.36
N VAL A 58 0.86 -0.61 -12.43
CA VAL A 58 0.64 -1.20 -11.11
C VAL A 58 1.02 -0.15 -10.07
N PHE A 59 0.17 0.01 -9.06
CA PHE A 59 0.32 0.97 -7.98
C PHE A 59 0.58 0.23 -6.68
N LEU A 60 1.62 0.64 -5.97
CA LEU A 60 1.91 0.17 -4.62
C LEU A 60 1.85 1.35 -3.67
N ASP A 61 0.92 1.33 -2.73
CA ASP A 61 0.72 2.40 -1.77
C ASP A 61 1.25 1.99 -0.40
N PHE A 62 2.09 2.81 0.18
CA PHE A 62 2.64 2.60 1.51
C PHE A 62 2.04 3.64 2.44
N THR A 63 1.46 3.15 3.51
CA THR A 63 0.82 3.95 4.56
C THR A 63 1.40 3.57 5.91
N TRP A 64 1.52 4.55 6.79
CA TRP A 64 1.93 4.29 8.17
C TRP A 64 0.78 3.63 8.94
N LEU A 65 1.12 2.65 9.78
CA LEU A 65 0.19 2.01 10.70
C LEU A 65 -0.37 3.00 11.71
N ARG A 66 -1.70 3.15 11.74
CA ARG A 66 -2.39 4.08 12.65
C ARG A 66 -3.00 3.36 13.84
N GLY A 67 -3.22 4.08 14.93
CA GLY A 67 -3.87 3.53 16.11
C GLY A 67 -3.00 2.59 16.96
N GLY A 68 -1.71 2.46 16.65
CA GLY A 68 -0.72 1.76 17.47
C GLY A 68 -0.58 0.26 17.16
N ASP A 69 -1.62 -0.39 16.67
CA ASP A 69 -1.57 -1.78 16.18
C ASP A 69 -2.40 -1.98 14.90
N LEU A 70 -2.27 -3.16 14.29
CA LEU A 70 -2.96 -3.49 13.04
C LEU A 70 -4.48 -3.53 13.22
N VAL A 71 -4.97 -4.01 14.37
CA VAL A 71 -6.40 -4.13 14.62
C VAL A 71 -7.04 -2.74 14.71
N ALA A 72 -6.38 -1.81 15.38
CA ALA A 72 -6.78 -0.42 15.48
C ALA A 72 -6.77 0.26 14.09
N ASP A 73 -5.73 0.08 13.28
CA ASP A 73 -5.69 0.63 11.91
C ASP A 73 -6.85 0.11 11.06
N LEU A 74 -7.10 -1.21 11.09
CA LEU A 74 -8.21 -1.83 10.36
C LEU A 74 -9.57 -1.31 10.83
N GLY A 75 -9.71 -1.02 12.14
CA GLY A 75 -10.92 -0.44 12.73
C GLY A 75 -11.23 0.99 12.27
N LEU A 76 -10.26 1.72 11.70
CA LEU A 76 -10.44 3.07 11.16
C LEU A 76 -10.93 3.09 9.70
N ARG A 77 -11.09 1.92 9.07
CA ARG A 77 -11.51 1.82 7.67
C ARG A 77 -13.02 1.97 7.52
N ASP A 78 -13.42 2.42 6.34
CA ASP A 78 -14.80 2.75 5.99
C ASP A 78 -15.74 1.54 5.92
N PHE A 79 -15.24 0.42 5.36
CA PHE A 79 -16.00 -0.80 5.16
C PHE A 79 -15.24 -2.04 5.65
N THR A 80 -15.94 -2.96 6.29
CA THR A 80 -15.37 -4.21 6.82
C THR A 80 -14.69 -5.05 5.73
N ILE A 81 -15.23 -5.04 4.51
CA ILE A 81 -14.66 -5.76 3.38
C ILE A 81 -13.29 -5.21 2.93
N ASN A 82 -13.01 -3.94 3.24
CA ASN A 82 -11.71 -3.30 3.00
C ASN A 82 -10.78 -3.40 4.22
N ALA A 83 -11.30 -3.86 5.37
CA ALA A 83 -10.59 -4.00 6.64
C ALA A 83 -10.03 -5.42 6.83
N ILE A 84 -9.28 -5.90 5.82
CA ILE A 84 -8.65 -7.22 5.82
C ILE A 84 -7.19 -7.04 5.43
N ALA A 85 -6.29 -7.53 6.27
CA ALA A 85 -4.86 -7.54 6.01
C ALA A 85 -4.30 -8.97 6.07
N VAL A 86 -3.14 -9.15 5.45
CA VAL A 86 -2.33 -10.36 5.59
C VAL A 86 -0.89 -9.92 5.82
N ASP A 87 -0.18 -10.66 6.66
CA ASP A 87 1.24 -10.47 6.87
C ASP A 87 2.04 -10.96 5.65
N ILE A 88 3.11 -10.26 5.30
CA ILE A 88 3.90 -10.51 4.08
C ILE A 88 5.23 -11.25 4.34
N ALA A 89 5.33 -11.96 5.48
CA ALA A 89 6.47 -12.79 5.91
C ALA A 89 7.35 -13.40 4.81
#